data_AF-A0A0U9H2M2-F1
#
_entry.id   AF-A0A0U9H2M2-F1
#
_cell.length_a   1.000
_cell.length_b   1.000
_cell.length_c   1.000
_cell.angle_alpha   90.00
_cell.angle_beta   90.00
_cell.angle_gamma   90.00
#
_symmetry.space_group_name_H-M   'P 1'
#
loop_
_entity.id
_entity.type
_entity.pdbx_description
1 polymer ?
#
loop_
_entity_poly.entity_id
_entity_poly.type
_entity_poly.pdbx_seq_one_letter_code
_entity_poly.pdbx_strand_id
1 'polypeptide(L)'
;MSLSYLSFYFIGAYLGIYYDDIKASFNKKYIKDRILIPLSIGYGVLLILCTGYMYTARIGVFPSIAVNLPEIITKYIGEFTWATHALFAGVLLFYLAHLANRVFKPITKQFFMEIGATSFGIYLIHPLFLMVFRQLVSSGSPLVYHGWQIITFIFVGLLSWLVVRLTSTYIPFSWMVFGKMPQPHATEKVEETKTG
;
A
#
# COMPACT_ATOMS: atom_id res chain seq x y z
N MET A 1 -10.87 8.26 17.53
CA MET A 1 -9.70 7.41 17.20
C MET A 1 -9.93 5.89 17.16
N SER A 2 -11.00 5.28 17.70
CA SER A 2 -11.22 3.81 17.55
C SER A 2 -12.23 3.43 16.46
N LEU A 3 -13.27 4.24 16.29
CA LEU A 3 -14.36 3.95 15.34
C LEU A 3 -13.90 3.96 13.87
N SER A 4 -13.07 4.94 13.47
CA SER A 4 -12.57 5.04 12.09
C SER A 4 -11.71 3.84 11.68
N TYR A 5 -10.88 3.31 12.58
CA TYR A 5 -10.07 2.11 12.33
C TYR A 5 -10.93 0.85 12.23
N LEU A 6 -11.97 0.76 13.06
CA LEU A 6 -12.95 -0.32 12.98
C LEU A 6 -13.68 -0.31 11.63
N SER A 7 -14.00 0.87 11.10
CA SER A 7 -14.58 1.00 9.76
C SER A 7 -13.67 0.46 8.66
N PHE A 8 -12.34 0.70 8.74
CA PHE A 8 -11.39 0.16 7.76
C PHE A 8 -11.37 -1.37 7.80
N TYR A 9 -11.38 -1.96 8.99
CA TYR A 9 -11.43 -3.41 9.16
C TYR A 9 -12.70 -4.02 8.56
N PHE A 10 -13.87 -3.44 8.86
CA PHE A 10 -15.13 -3.95 8.32
C PHE A 10 -15.25 -3.77 6.81
N ILE A 11 -14.76 -2.66 6.26
CA ILE A 11 -14.76 -2.46 4.80
C ILE A 11 -13.83 -3.49 4.13
N GLY A 12 -12.65 -3.73 4.67
CA GLY A 12 -11.77 -4.79 4.18
C GLY A 12 -12.42 -6.18 4.26
N ALA A 13 -13.04 -6.51 5.40
CA ALA A 13 -13.75 -7.77 5.60
C ALA A 13 -14.94 -7.93 4.64
N TYR A 14 -15.73 -6.87 4.42
CA TYR A 14 -16.82 -6.85 3.46
C TYR A 14 -16.33 -7.10 2.03
N LEU A 15 -15.28 -6.41 1.60
CA LEU A 15 -14.68 -6.62 0.28
C LEU A 15 -14.14 -8.05 0.10
N GLY A 16 -13.63 -8.67 1.17
CA GLY A 16 -13.17 -10.05 1.17
C GLY A 16 -14.31 -11.07 1.06
N ILE A 17 -15.36 -10.93 1.87
CA ILE A 17 -16.50 -11.85 1.89
C ILE A 17 -17.27 -11.82 0.55
N TYR A 18 -17.51 -10.62 0.01
CA TYR A 18 -18.25 -10.44 -1.24
C TYR A 18 -17.33 -10.38 -2.47
N TYR A 19 -16.09 -10.88 -2.36
CA TYR A 19 -15.09 -10.77 -3.44
C TYR A 19 -15.59 -11.34 -4.76
N ASP A 20 -16.19 -12.54 -4.74
CA ASP A 20 -16.63 -13.23 -5.94
C ASP A 20 -17.82 -12.51 -6.62
N ASP A 21 -18.75 -11.99 -5.83
CA ASP A 21 -19.89 -11.19 -6.32
C ASP A 21 -19.43 -9.85 -6.92
N ILE A 22 -18.48 -9.18 -6.27
CA ILE A 22 -17.87 -7.93 -6.74
C ILE A 22 -17.12 -8.19 -8.05
N LYS A 23 -16.35 -9.27 -8.12
CA LYS A 23 -15.62 -9.69 -9.32
C LYS A 23 -16.56 -10.03 -10.49
N ALA A 24 -17.64 -10.76 -10.24
CA ALA A 24 -18.66 -11.06 -11.24
C ALA A 24 -19.34 -9.78 -11.75
N SER A 25 -19.55 -8.81 -10.86
CA SER A 25 -20.15 -7.52 -11.20
C SER A 25 -19.22 -6.62 -12.04
N PHE A 26 -17.90 -6.67 -11.82
CA PHE A 26 -16.94 -5.87 -12.60
C PHE A 26 -16.86 -6.24 -14.09
N ASN A 27 -17.22 -7.47 -14.47
CA ASN A 27 -17.26 -7.87 -15.87
C ASN A 27 -18.42 -7.23 -16.66
N LYS A 28 -19.40 -6.62 -15.99
CA LYS A 28 -20.49 -5.91 -16.65
C LYS A 28 -20.03 -4.50 -17.04
N LYS A 29 -19.95 -4.23 -18.34
CA LYS A 29 -19.51 -2.94 -18.93
C LYS A 29 -20.19 -1.71 -18.29
N TYR A 30 -21.46 -1.85 -17.89
CA TYR A 30 -22.26 -0.80 -17.26
C TYR A 30 -21.81 -0.39 -15.85
N ILE A 31 -21.18 -1.28 -15.08
CA ILE A 31 -20.69 -0.97 -13.73
C ILE A 31 -19.38 -0.17 -13.79
N LYS A 32 -18.57 -0.42 -14.83
CA LYS A 32 -17.31 0.28 -15.08
C LYS A 32 -17.48 1.78 -15.34
N ASP A 33 -18.55 2.21 -16.00
CA ASP A 33 -18.73 3.64 -16.27
C ASP A 33 -19.48 4.34 -15.13
N ARG A 34 -20.41 3.64 -14.45
CA ARG A 34 -21.28 4.26 -13.44
C ARG A 34 -20.69 4.36 -12.04
N ILE A 35 -19.80 3.44 -11.65
CA ILE A 35 -19.22 3.42 -10.28
C ILE A 35 -17.76 3.87 -10.29
N LEU A 36 -17.04 3.57 -11.35
CA LEU A 36 -15.58 3.70 -11.39
C LEU A 36 -15.10 5.10 -11.74
N ILE A 37 -15.82 5.79 -12.63
CA ILE A 37 -15.60 7.20 -12.92
C ILE A 37 -15.84 8.07 -11.66
N PRO A 38 -17.00 7.99 -10.96
CA PRO A 38 -17.20 8.80 -9.76
C PRO A 38 -16.28 8.40 -8.61
N LEU A 39 -15.89 7.12 -8.48
CA LEU A 39 -14.93 6.69 -7.47
C LEU A 39 -13.54 7.30 -7.72
N SER A 40 -13.07 7.30 -8.97
CA SER A 40 -11.77 7.86 -9.34
C SER A 40 -11.75 9.38 -9.20
N ILE A 41 -12.83 10.05 -9.61
CA ILE A 41 -13.00 11.50 -9.43
C ILE A 41 -13.06 11.83 -7.93
N GLY A 42 -13.85 11.09 -7.15
CA GLY A 42 -13.97 11.26 -5.70
C GLY A 42 -12.63 11.09 -4.98
N TYR A 43 -11.84 10.08 -5.37
CA TYR A 43 -10.48 9.92 -4.86
C TYR A 43 -9.58 11.11 -5.24
N GLY A 44 -9.64 11.59 -6.48
CA GLY A 44 -8.88 12.76 -6.93
C GLY A 44 -9.21 14.03 -6.14
N VAL A 45 -10.50 14.30 -5.92
CA VAL A 45 -10.97 15.43 -5.09
C VAL A 45 -10.49 15.27 -3.65
N LEU A 46 -10.61 14.08 -3.07
CA LEU A 46 -10.13 13.80 -1.71
C LEU A 46 -8.61 13.90 -1.58
N LEU A 47 -7.86 13.54 -2.62
CA LEU A 47 -6.40 13.73 -2.67
C LEU A 47 -6.05 15.21 -2.58
N ILE A 48 -6.68 16.05 -3.41
CA ILE A 48 -6.46 17.50 -3.41
C ILE A 48 -6.85 18.10 -2.06
N LEU A 49 -7.98 17.68 -1.50
CA LEU A 49 -8.49 18.20 -0.24
C LEU A 49 -7.60 17.78 0.95
N CYS A 50 -7.15 16.53 0.98
CA CYS A 50 -6.26 16.02 2.02
C CYS A 50 -4.85 16.64 1.93
N THR A 51 -4.27 16.73 0.73
CA THR A 51 -2.95 17.35 0.52
C THR A 51 -2.99 18.85 0.79
N GLY A 52 -4.05 19.55 0.37
CA GLY A 52 -4.27 20.96 0.67
C GLY A 52 -4.44 21.23 2.17
N TYR A 53 -5.20 20.39 2.89
CA TYR A 53 -5.31 20.46 4.34
C TYR A 53 -3.95 20.27 5.03
N MET A 54 -3.19 19.23 4.66
CA MET A 54 -1.87 18.97 5.25
C MET A 54 -0.88 20.09 4.95
N TYR A 55 -0.93 20.67 3.75
CA TYR A 55 -0.08 21.78 3.36
C TYR A 55 -0.40 23.04 4.18
N THR A 56 -1.68 23.42 4.27
CA THR A 56 -2.13 24.60 5.03
C THR A 56 -1.87 24.47 6.53
N ALA A 57 -1.98 23.26 7.08
CA ALA A 57 -1.59 22.95 8.45
C ALA A 57 -0.08 23.12 8.69
N ARG A 58 0.75 22.69 7.73
CA ARG A 58 2.22 22.74 7.85
C ARG A 58 2.80 24.15 7.75
N ILE A 59 2.18 25.02 6.95
CA ILE A 59 2.61 26.43 6.82
C ILE A 59 2.05 27.34 7.91
N GLY A 60 1.33 26.81 8.91
CA GLY A 60 0.77 27.59 10.01
C GLY A 60 -0.38 28.52 9.63
N VAL A 61 -0.97 28.34 8.43
CA VAL A 61 -2.11 29.13 7.95
C VAL A 61 -3.44 28.53 8.40
N PHE A 62 -3.49 27.21 8.64
CA PHE A 62 -4.71 26.54 9.11
C PHE A 62 -5.34 27.16 10.39
N PRO A 63 -4.58 27.57 11.42
CA PRO A 63 -5.14 28.28 12.58
C PRO A 63 -5.92 29.55 12.20
N SER A 64 -5.45 30.29 11.19
CA SER A 64 -6.11 31.54 10.76
C SER A 64 -7.44 31.30 10.05
N ILE A 65 -7.56 30.16 9.35
CA ILE A 65 -8.80 29.72 8.69
C ILE A 65 -9.75 29.10 9.73
N ALA A 66 -9.21 28.36 10.70
CA ALA A 66 -9.95 27.67 11.74
C ALA A 66 -10.73 28.62 12.65
N VAL A 67 -10.30 29.88 12.81
CA VAL A 67 -11.05 30.90 13.59
C VAL A 67 -12.44 31.18 13.00
N ASN A 68 -12.61 31.04 11.68
CA ASN A 68 -13.89 31.29 11.01
C ASN A 68 -14.77 30.02 10.93
N LEU A 69 -14.30 28.89 11.44
CA LEU A 69 -15.02 27.62 11.41
C LEU A 69 -15.57 27.26 12.80
N PRO A 70 -16.73 26.62 12.87
CA PRO A 70 -17.23 26.02 14.11
C PRO A 70 -16.20 25.07 14.74
N GLU A 71 -16.06 25.11 16.07
CA GLU A 71 -15.09 24.32 16.84
C GLU A 71 -15.24 22.80 16.65
N ILE A 72 -16.47 22.35 16.39
CA ILE A 72 -16.77 20.95 16.05
C ILE A 72 -16.11 20.58 14.72
N ILE A 73 -16.17 21.45 13.71
CA ILE A 73 -15.62 21.17 12.38
C ILE A 73 -14.10 21.14 12.45
N THR A 74 -13.46 22.11 13.11
CA THR A 74 -12.00 22.19 13.20
C THR A 74 -11.38 20.97 13.92
N LYS A 75 -12.09 20.42 14.92
CA LYS A 75 -11.66 19.22 15.65
C LYS A 75 -11.74 17.93 14.83
N TYR A 76 -12.79 17.76 14.01
CA TYR A 76 -13.04 16.49 13.31
C TYR A 76 -12.62 16.48 11.84
N ILE A 77 -12.39 17.63 11.20
CA ILE A 77 -12.06 17.73 9.77
C ILE A 77 -10.79 16.95 9.42
N GLY A 78 -9.75 17.02 10.25
CA GLY A 78 -8.50 16.29 10.02
C GLY A 78 -8.69 14.77 10.03
N GLU A 79 -9.37 14.25 11.07
CA GLU A 79 -9.66 12.82 11.18
C GLU A 79 -10.58 12.33 10.05
N PHE A 80 -11.61 13.12 9.71
CA PHE A 80 -12.58 12.77 8.67
C PHE A 80 -11.96 12.77 7.27
N THR A 81 -11.21 13.81 6.92
CA THR A 81 -10.53 13.90 5.62
C THR A 81 -9.51 12.77 5.46
N TRP A 82 -8.72 12.50 6.50
CA TRP A 82 -7.75 11.42 6.46
C TRP A 82 -8.42 10.04 6.34
N ALA A 83 -9.45 9.77 7.14
CA ALA A 83 -10.13 8.47 7.12
C ALA A 83 -10.87 8.22 5.81
N THR A 84 -11.54 9.24 5.27
CA THR A 84 -12.22 9.14 3.97
C THR A 84 -11.23 8.95 2.85
N HIS A 85 -10.11 9.69 2.86
CA HIS A 85 -9.04 9.50 1.89
C HIS A 85 -8.47 8.08 1.94
N ALA A 86 -8.20 7.53 3.12
CA ALA A 86 -7.68 6.17 3.28
C ALA A 86 -8.65 5.10 2.75
N LEU A 87 -9.96 5.27 3.00
CA LEU A 87 -10.98 4.35 2.46
C LEU A 87 -11.06 4.38 0.95
N PHE A 88 -11.15 5.57 0.36
CA PHE A 88 -11.17 5.69 -1.10
C PHE A 88 -9.87 5.17 -1.73
N ALA A 89 -8.72 5.41 -1.10
CA ALA A 89 -7.44 4.85 -1.53
C ALA A 89 -7.47 3.32 -1.54
N GLY A 90 -7.98 2.70 -0.47
CA GLY A 90 -8.07 1.24 -0.35
C GLY A 90 -8.97 0.62 -1.42
N VAL A 91 -10.16 1.19 -1.65
CA VAL A 91 -11.08 0.71 -2.69
C VAL A 91 -10.48 0.90 -4.10
N LEU A 92 -9.83 2.04 -4.35
CA LEU A 92 -9.16 2.29 -5.62
C LEU A 92 -8.00 1.32 -5.84
N LEU A 93 -7.18 1.05 -4.82
CA LEU A 93 -6.07 0.12 -4.90
C LEU A 93 -6.54 -1.32 -5.12
N PHE A 94 -7.64 -1.72 -4.49
CA PHE A 94 -8.30 -3.00 -4.75
C PHE A 94 -8.74 -3.13 -6.22
N TYR A 95 -9.31 -2.07 -6.79
CA TYR A 95 -9.65 -2.05 -8.21
C TYR A 95 -8.41 -2.11 -9.10
N LEU A 96 -7.37 -1.32 -8.80
CA LEU A 96 -6.11 -1.34 -9.54
C LEU A 96 -5.45 -2.72 -9.50
N ALA A 97 -5.54 -3.44 -8.39
CA ALA A 97 -5.07 -4.83 -8.30
C ALA A 97 -5.84 -5.76 -9.24
N HIS A 98 -7.15 -5.59 -9.37
CA HIS A 98 -7.96 -6.37 -10.31
C HIS A 98 -7.61 -6.04 -11.77
N LEU A 99 -7.44 -4.76 -12.09
CA LEU A 99 -7.02 -4.31 -13.42
C LEU A 99 -5.61 -4.82 -13.76
N ALA A 100 -4.67 -4.72 -12.81
CA ALA A 100 -3.32 -5.24 -12.92
C ALA A 100 -3.33 -6.75 -13.22
N ASN A 101 -4.16 -7.53 -12.53
CA ASN A 101 -4.30 -8.96 -12.79
C ASN A 101 -4.79 -9.30 -14.21
N ARG A 102 -5.55 -8.41 -14.85
CA ARG A 102 -6.04 -8.58 -16.23
C ARG A 102 -5.04 -8.11 -17.29
N VAL A 103 -4.30 -7.04 -17.01
CA VAL A 103 -3.43 -6.36 -17.99
C VAL A 103 -1.99 -6.85 -17.92
N PHE A 104 -1.52 -7.27 -16.75
CA PHE A 104 -0.11 -7.60 -16.55
C PHE A 104 0.26 -8.92 -17.21
N LYS A 105 1.47 -8.94 -17.79
CA LYS A 105 2.09 -10.17 -18.29
C LYS A 105 2.37 -11.13 -17.13
N PRO A 106 2.45 -12.45 -17.39
CA PRO A 106 2.71 -13.45 -16.36
C PRO A 106 3.93 -13.14 -15.48
N ILE A 107 5.02 -12.66 -16.10
CA ILE A 107 6.27 -12.30 -15.40
C ILE A 107 6.03 -11.16 -14.41
N THR A 108 5.37 -10.08 -14.83
CA THR A 108 5.07 -8.93 -13.96
C THR A 108 4.15 -9.36 -12.83
N LYS A 109 3.13 -10.18 -13.11
CA LYS A 109 2.24 -10.72 -12.09
C LYS A 109 3.00 -11.54 -11.05
N GLN A 110 3.90 -12.43 -11.49
CA GLN A 110 4.73 -13.22 -10.58
C GLN A 110 5.61 -12.33 -9.68
N PHE A 111 6.22 -11.29 -10.25
CA PHE A 111 7.02 -10.33 -9.48
C PHE A 111 6.19 -9.59 -8.42
N PHE A 112 5.00 -9.10 -8.77
CA PHE A 112 4.10 -8.45 -7.80
C PHE A 112 3.61 -9.42 -6.72
N MET A 113 3.36 -10.68 -7.06
CA MET A 113 3.00 -11.72 -6.10
C MET A 113 4.16 -12.04 -5.15
N GLU A 114 5.40 -12.08 -5.64
CA GLU A 114 6.61 -12.28 -4.83
C GLU A 114 6.85 -11.11 -3.87
N ILE A 115 6.70 -9.87 -4.34
CA ILE A 115 6.76 -8.67 -3.49
C ILE A 115 5.64 -8.71 -2.46
N GLY A 116 4.41 -9.03 -2.87
CA GLY A 116 3.26 -9.14 -1.96
C GLY A 116 3.49 -10.18 -0.86
N ALA A 117 4.03 -11.35 -1.22
CA ALA A 117 4.38 -12.41 -0.29
C ALA A 117 5.49 -12.03 0.71
N THR A 118 6.47 -11.24 0.26
CA THR A 118 7.59 -10.78 1.10
C THR A 118 7.31 -9.45 1.82
N SER A 119 6.20 -8.79 1.51
CA SER A 119 5.85 -7.45 1.97
C SER A 119 5.82 -7.31 3.50
N PHE A 120 5.29 -8.31 4.20
CA PHE A 120 5.26 -8.31 5.66
C PHE A 120 6.68 -8.32 6.25
N GLY A 121 7.56 -9.17 5.71
CA GLY A 121 8.95 -9.19 6.15
C GLY A 121 9.70 -7.89 5.83
N ILE A 122 9.45 -7.31 4.65
CA ILE A 122 10.02 -6.01 4.28
C ILE A 122 9.60 -4.95 5.29
N TYR A 123 8.31 -4.92 5.67
CA TYR A 123 7.78 -3.97 6.64
C TYR A 123 8.48 -4.05 8.01
N LEU A 124 8.87 -5.25 8.46
CA LEU A 124 9.58 -5.43 9.74
C LEU A 124 11.05 -5.00 9.68
N ILE A 125 11.75 -5.34 8.59
CA ILE A 125 13.20 -5.12 8.47
C ILE A 125 13.52 -3.69 7.98
N HIS A 126 12.62 -3.08 7.21
CA HIS A 126 12.81 -1.75 6.65
C HIS A 126 13.12 -0.66 7.70
N PRO A 127 12.40 -0.55 8.84
CA PRO A 127 12.74 0.40 9.89
C PRO A 127 14.14 0.20 10.50
N LEU A 128 14.63 -1.04 10.58
CA LEU A 128 15.96 -1.34 11.11
C LEU A 128 17.05 -0.76 10.21
N PHE A 129 16.93 -0.98 8.90
CA PHE A 129 17.85 -0.36 7.93
C PHE A 129 17.71 1.16 7.90
N LEU A 130 16.49 1.68 8.00
CA LEU A 130 16.23 3.11 8.05
C LEU A 130 16.91 3.76 9.25
N MET A 131 16.93 3.08 10.41
CA MET A 131 17.61 3.56 11.61
C MET A 131 19.13 3.71 11.40
N VAL A 132 19.75 2.76 10.71
CA VAL A 132 21.18 2.81 10.36
C VAL A 132 21.45 3.91 9.33
N PHE A 133 20.68 3.97 8.24
CA PHE A 133 20.86 4.96 7.18
C PHE A 133 20.65 6.40 7.65
N ARG A 134 19.77 6.62 8.64
CA ARG A 134 19.56 7.95 9.23
C ARG A 134 20.78 8.47 9.99
N GLN A 135 21.62 7.61 10.54
CA GLN A 135 22.84 8.03 11.25
C GLN A 135 23.92 8.54 10.29
N LEU A 136 23.87 8.14 9.02
CA LEU A 136 24.84 8.54 8.00
C LEU A 136 24.59 9.95 7.44
N VAL A 137 23.49 10.59 7.82
CA VAL A 137 23.11 11.92 7.34
C VAL A 137 23.33 12.95 8.42
N SER A 138 24.42 13.71 8.29
CA SER A 138 24.53 15.00 8.95
C SER A 138 23.93 16.08 8.04
N SER A 139 23.11 16.95 8.63
CA SER A 139 22.45 18.10 7.99
C SER A 139 23.30 18.79 6.91
N GLY A 140 22.90 18.63 5.65
CA GLY A 140 23.49 19.29 4.47
C GLY A 140 22.50 20.24 3.79
N SER A 141 22.91 20.84 2.67
CA SER A 141 22.04 21.72 1.87
C SER A 141 20.74 21.01 1.44
N PRO A 142 19.64 21.74 1.18
CA PRO A 142 18.34 21.13 0.83
C PRO A 142 18.41 20.12 -0.32
N LEU A 143 19.23 20.39 -1.33
CA LEU A 143 19.42 19.48 -2.48
C LEU A 143 20.05 18.15 -2.05
N VAL A 144 21.08 18.21 -1.19
CA VAL A 144 21.77 17.03 -0.65
C VAL A 144 20.81 16.24 0.23
N TYR A 145 20.00 16.92 1.05
CA TYR A 145 18.99 16.25 1.87
C TYR A 145 17.96 15.50 1.02
N HIS A 146 17.36 16.15 0.02
CA HIS A 146 16.36 15.52 -0.84
C HIS A 146 16.96 14.38 -1.69
N GLY A 147 18.15 14.56 -2.24
CA GLY A 147 18.88 13.51 -2.96
C GLY A 147 19.13 12.30 -2.06
N TRP A 148 19.56 12.55 -0.81
CA TRP A 148 19.77 11.49 0.16
C TRP A 148 18.48 10.75 0.56
N GLN A 149 17.35 11.44 0.67
CA GLN A 149 16.06 10.79 0.94
C GLN A 149 15.69 9.81 -0.17
N ILE A 150 15.90 10.19 -1.44
CA ILE A 150 15.62 9.30 -2.60
C ILE A 150 16.54 8.09 -2.58
N ILE A 151 17.84 8.30 -2.37
CA ILE A 151 18.82 7.23 -2.26
C ILE A 151 18.45 6.28 -1.12
N THR A 152 18.18 6.81 0.07
CA THR A 152 17.77 6.01 1.23
C THR A 152 16.51 5.19 0.93
N PHE A 153 15.49 5.80 0.34
CA PHE A 153 14.25 5.11 -0.01
C PHE A 153 14.51 3.89 -0.92
N ILE A 154 15.31 4.08 -1.97
CA ILE A 154 15.64 3.00 -2.93
C ILE A 154 16.50 1.93 -2.27
N PHE A 155 17.61 2.31 -1.62
CA PHE A 155 18.55 1.36 -1.03
C PHE A 155 17.95 0.58 0.13
N VAL A 156 17.29 1.25 1.07
CA VAL A 156 16.63 0.59 2.20
C VAL A 156 15.54 -0.34 1.70
N GLY A 157 14.75 0.07 0.69
CA GLY A 157 13.74 -0.78 0.07
C GLY A 157 14.32 -2.06 -0.56
N LEU A 158 15.33 -1.91 -1.42
CA LEU A 158 15.97 -3.03 -2.10
C LEU A 158 16.70 -3.97 -1.12
N LEU A 159 17.40 -3.42 -0.13
CA LEU A 159 18.12 -4.19 0.86
C LEU A 159 17.15 -4.97 1.77
N SER A 160 16.03 -4.36 2.15
CA SER A 160 14.97 -5.03 2.91
C SER A 160 14.38 -6.20 2.13
N TRP A 161 14.06 -6.00 0.84
CA TRP A 161 13.56 -7.08 -0.03
C TRP A 161 14.59 -8.21 -0.18
N LEU A 162 15.85 -7.86 -0.43
CA LEU A 162 16.92 -8.84 -0.58
C LEU A 162 17.12 -9.67 0.68
N VAL A 163 17.20 -9.03 1.86
CA VAL A 163 17.40 -9.75 3.13
C VAL A 163 16.22 -10.67 3.43
N VAL A 164 14.99 -10.21 3.23
CA VAL A 164 13.80 -11.04 3.47
C VAL A 164 13.78 -12.24 2.53
N ARG A 165 14.10 -12.05 1.25
CA ARG A 165 14.17 -13.10 0.23
C ARG A 165 15.28 -14.12 0.50
N LEU A 166 16.47 -13.66 0.90
CA LEU A 166 17.58 -14.55 1.26
C LEU A 166 17.23 -15.33 2.53
N THR A 167 16.73 -14.64 3.54
CA THR A 167 16.40 -15.27 4.82
C THR A 167 15.30 -16.33 4.66
N SER A 168 14.31 -16.08 3.82
CA SER A 168 13.25 -17.04 3.55
C SER A 168 13.72 -18.26 2.75
N THR A 169 14.73 -18.09 1.89
CA THR A 169 15.28 -19.18 1.07
C THR A 169 16.25 -20.06 1.86
N TYR A 170 17.07 -19.47 2.74
CA TYR A 170 18.16 -20.20 3.40
C TYR A 170 17.84 -20.67 4.83
N ILE A 171 16.90 -20.02 5.54
CA ILE A 171 16.61 -20.37 6.94
C ILE A 171 15.31 -21.20 7.01
N PRO A 172 15.40 -22.52 7.32
CA PRO A 172 14.23 -23.28 7.72
C PRO A 172 13.73 -22.64 9.03
N PHE A 173 12.44 -22.35 9.17
CA PHE A 173 11.79 -21.56 10.25
C PHE A 173 11.65 -20.04 10.04
N SER A 174 12.06 -19.49 8.91
CA SER A 174 11.79 -18.08 8.54
C SER A 174 10.30 -17.69 8.61
N TRP A 175 9.38 -18.65 8.48
CA TRP A 175 7.93 -18.45 8.60
C TRP A 175 7.46 -17.93 9.95
N MET A 176 8.22 -18.16 11.03
CA MET A 176 7.87 -17.66 12.37
C MET A 176 8.09 -16.15 12.49
N VAL A 177 9.07 -15.60 11.76
CA VAL A 177 9.41 -14.18 11.78
C VAL A 177 8.69 -13.41 10.68
N PHE A 178 8.59 -14.00 9.49
CA PHE A 178 8.10 -13.29 8.30
C PHE A 178 6.77 -13.83 7.75
N GLY A 179 6.13 -14.78 8.43
CA GLY A 179 4.89 -15.39 7.99
C GLY A 179 5.07 -16.44 6.88
N LYS A 180 3.97 -17.06 6.46
CA LYS A 180 4.00 -18.07 5.39
C LYS A 180 4.37 -17.43 4.06
N MET A 181 5.60 -17.65 3.62
CA MET A 181 6.03 -17.30 2.28
C MET A 181 5.73 -18.45 1.31
N PRO A 182 5.44 -18.15 0.02
CA PRO A 182 5.38 -19.17 -1.01
C PRO A 182 6.72 -19.88 -1.01
N GLN A 183 6.71 -21.17 -0.70
CA GLN A 183 7.90 -21.97 -0.92
C GLN A 183 8.17 -21.92 -2.43
N PRO A 184 9.44 -21.76 -2.85
CA PRO A 184 9.79 -22.04 -4.23
C PRO A 184 9.24 -23.42 -4.50
N HIS A 185 8.28 -23.54 -5.42
CA HIS A 185 7.86 -24.84 -5.90
C HIS A 185 9.15 -25.52 -6.36
N ALA A 186 9.64 -26.47 -5.55
CA ALA A 186 10.45 -27.55 -6.05
C ALA A 186 9.67 -28.01 -7.26
N THR A 187 10.29 -27.85 -8.42
CA THR A 187 9.75 -28.24 -9.70
C THR A 187 9.34 -29.69 -9.51
N GLU A 188 8.05 -29.94 -9.31
CA GLU A 188 7.49 -31.27 -9.42
C GLU A 188 7.71 -31.58 -10.89
N LYS A 189 8.84 -32.24 -11.17
CA LYS A 189 9.08 -32.90 -12.43
C LYS A 189 7.85 -33.76 -12.60
N VAL A 190 6.96 -33.34 -13.48
CA VAL A 190 6.03 -34.23 -14.13
C VAL A 190 6.94 -35.26 -14.79
N GLU A 191 7.09 -36.38 -14.09
CA GLU A 191 7.84 -37.54 -14.51
C GLU A 191 7.28 -37.95 -15.88
N GLU A 192 8.08 -37.66 -16.90
CA GLU A 192 8.14 -38.46 -18.12
C GLU A 192 8.39 -39.93 -17.72
N THR A 193 7.31 -40.66 -17.51
CA THR A 193 7.25 -42.12 -17.52
C THR A 193 5.82 -42.47 -17.93
N LYS A 194 5.50 -43.10 -19.07
CA LYS A 194 6.29 -43.78 -20.09
C LYS A 194 5.49 -43.75 -21.40
N THR A 195 6.20 -43.56 -22.50
CA THR A 195 5.85 -44.12 -23.81
C THR A 195 5.75 -45.64 -23.71
N GLY A 196 4.75 -46.23 -24.38
CA GLY A 196 4.49 -47.65 -24.51
C GLY A 196 3.10 -47.90 -25.06
#